data_AF-A0A7S2IGX4-F1
#
_entry.id   AF-A0A7S2IGX4-F1
#
_cell.length_a   1.000
_cell.length_b   1.000
_cell.length_c   1.000
_cell.angle_alpha   90.00
_cell.angle_beta   90.00
_cell.angle_gamma   90.00
#
_symmetry.space_group_name_H-M   'P 1'
#
loop_
_entity.id
_entity.type
_entity.pdbx_description
1 polymer ?
#
loop_
_entity_poly.entity_id
_entity_poly.type
_entity_poly.pdbx_seq_one_letter_code
_entity_poly.pdbx_strand_id
1 'polypeptide(L)'
;KAMLAGAVVLGSLAYVVPNGGQRVSMRTSIHMTDRLAATSAADSLLQVCAGLDRGAIASAQDSALVASAVEAFEAMAPCALDGNDLLNYLVGEWRLVYSSSLSGSTPLSVDQLRRFLVTTVDAPMARSSLMIGEVVQRIDGHGFGLEEDISLRLRTPWPLPPAPEMRIKLSHELHPTGAGSLTSALVDVGLRLPGLSVPSLPSTPGGGTRYVLRSFADALDSPSSALRSLPTTEAVRTLNSQAQALSIIASSDSVRVDRSGLGETRVFVRVTPSSTSWVADSAASSGQGKAPQLSASALREVARVREETEAAAAVEVAELKSMLELVAAAEASVAEEKAAVEAALEEAERLSSEAAAKAEAKLAEAIELAEAQAAGQRAVAAAELADAMAAAEETLAAAKAASVAERERLMTVHAQELRKVEATAAGRTAEAEKRLALALAKAEEEAANARVAHAAEKQELARQAAAAEEKAAKAKAAAIAAIGDL
;
A
#
# COMPACT_ATOMS: atom_id res chain seq x y z
N LYS A 1 -2.65 -47.06 10.57
CA LYS A 1 -2.14 -48.01 9.55
C LYS A 1 -2.01 -47.22 8.26
N ALA A 2 -0.80 -47.21 7.69
CA ALA A 2 -0.30 -46.35 6.59
C ALA A 2 0.16 -44.93 6.99
N MET A 3 1.30 -44.86 7.68
CA MET A 3 2.28 -43.76 7.57
C MET A 3 3.66 -44.39 7.76
N LEU A 4 4.25 -44.85 6.66
CA LEU A 4 5.58 -45.46 6.58
C LEU A 4 6.00 -45.44 5.11
N ALA A 5 6.76 -44.41 4.72
CA ALA A 5 7.71 -44.39 3.60
C ALA A 5 8.21 -42.96 3.41
N GLY A 6 9.53 -42.79 3.38
CA GLY A 6 10.19 -41.49 3.25
C GLY A 6 11.47 -41.33 4.08
N ALA A 7 12.07 -42.43 4.55
CA ALA A 7 13.45 -42.42 5.02
C ALA A 7 14.36 -42.63 3.81
N VAL A 8 14.98 -41.55 3.32
CA VAL A 8 16.03 -41.60 2.31
C VAL A 8 17.25 -42.29 2.94
N VAL A 9 17.52 -43.50 2.45
CA VAL A 9 18.69 -44.31 2.80
C VAL A 9 19.89 -43.75 2.06
N LEU A 10 20.68 -42.89 2.70
CA LEU A 10 22.07 -42.65 2.29
C LEU A 10 22.92 -43.80 2.82
N GLY A 11 23.12 -44.80 1.97
CA GLY A 11 23.97 -45.95 2.24
C GLY A 11 25.42 -45.52 2.48
N SER A 12 25.85 -45.60 3.74
CA SER A 12 27.27 -45.56 4.09
C SER A 12 27.88 -46.92 3.78
N LEU A 13 28.48 -47.07 2.60
CA LEU A 13 29.31 -48.22 2.27
C LEU A 13 30.65 -48.08 3.02
N ALA A 14 30.74 -48.68 4.21
CA ALA A 14 31.98 -48.76 4.97
C ALA A 14 32.87 -49.87 4.39
N TYR A 15 33.75 -49.52 3.47
CA TYR A 15 34.84 -50.41 3.06
C TYR A 15 35.94 -50.37 4.13
N VAL A 16 36.13 -51.48 4.85
CA VAL A 16 37.19 -51.64 5.85
C VAL A 16 38.47 -52.06 5.13
N VAL A 17 39.39 -51.12 4.93
CA VAL A 17 40.80 -51.41 4.63
C VAL A 17 41.59 -51.29 5.94
N PRO A 18 42.36 -52.31 6.35
CA PRO A 18 43.27 -52.19 7.46
C PRO A 18 44.64 -51.74 6.94
N ASN A 19 45.00 -50.47 7.13
CA ASN A 19 46.33 -50.06 7.58
C ASN A 19 46.42 -48.55 7.74
N GLY A 20 47.13 -48.13 8.79
CA GLY A 20 47.15 -46.78 9.31
C GLY A 20 47.69 -45.72 8.34
N GLY A 21 46.92 -44.65 8.21
CA GLY A 21 47.27 -43.41 7.52
C GLY A 21 46.15 -42.40 7.77
N GLN A 22 46.50 -41.15 8.07
CA GLN A 22 45.61 -40.08 8.54
C GLN A 22 44.24 -40.04 7.83
N ARG A 23 43.16 -40.20 8.60
CA ARG A 23 41.81 -39.85 8.18
C ARG A 23 41.67 -38.33 8.13
N VAL A 24 41.93 -37.72 6.98
CA VAL A 24 41.30 -36.44 6.65
C VAL A 24 39.82 -36.75 6.42
N SER A 25 38.96 -36.15 7.24
CA SER A 25 37.52 -36.42 7.26
C SER A 25 36.88 -36.11 5.90
N MET A 26 36.31 -37.11 5.22
CA MET A 26 35.61 -36.93 3.94
C MET A 26 34.43 -35.93 4.03
N ARG A 27 33.84 -35.73 5.21
CA ARG A 27 32.79 -34.72 5.44
C ARG A 27 33.28 -33.28 5.22
N THR A 28 34.54 -32.98 5.53
CA THR A 28 35.12 -31.65 5.27
C THR A 28 35.44 -31.44 3.79
N SER A 29 35.67 -32.50 3.01
CA SER A 29 35.98 -32.41 1.57
C SER A 29 34.75 -32.12 0.71
N ILE A 30 33.59 -32.64 1.08
CA ILE A 30 32.32 -32.41 0.35
C ILE A 30 31.86 -30.95 0.53
N HIS A 31 31.86 -30.43 1.76
CA HIS A 31 31.56 -29.02 2.00
C HIS A 31 32.56 -28.05 1.34
N MET A 32 33.81 -28.48 1.11
CA MET A 32 34.82 -27.65 0.45
C MET A 32 34.64 -27.63 -1.07
N THR A 33 34.21 -28.74 -1.67
CA THR A 33 33.91 -28.83 -3.12
C THR A 33 32.63 -28.07 -3.46
N ASP A 34 31.59 -28.19 -2.64
CA ASP A 34 30.35 -27.39 -2.78
C ASP A 34 30.64 -25.88 -2.64
N ARG A 35 31.51 -25.49 -1.70
CA ARG A 35 31.93 -24.09 -1.56
C ARG A 35 32.73 -23.59 -2.75
N LEU A 36 33.66 -24.40 -3.28
CA LEU A 36 34.43 -24.02 -4.47
C LEU A 36 33.55 -23.89 -5.71
N ALA A 37 32.56 -24.77 -5.89
CA ALA A 37 31.57 -24.66 -6.95
C ALA A 37 30.72 -23.39 -6.81
N ALA A 38 30.25 -23.09 -5.60
CA ALA A 38 29.52 -21.86 -5.30
C ALA A 38 30.36 -20.59 -5.55
N THR A 39 31.66 -20.60 -5.20
CA THR A 39 32.58 -19.49 -5.50
C THR A 39 32.81 -19.34 -7.00
N SER A 40 33.02 -20.43 -7.73
CA SER A 40 33.21 -20.38 -9.19
C SER A 40 31.96 -19.90 -9.93
N ALA A 41 30.77 -20.30 -9.47
CA ALA A 41 29.50 -19.80 -10.00
C ALA A 41 29.30 -18.31 -9.67
N ALA A 42 29.68 -17.87 -8.46
CA ALA A 42 29.68 -16.46 -8.09
C ALA A 42 30.62 -15.64 -8.99
N ASP A 43 31.86 -16.11 -9.21
CA ASP A 43 32.83 -15.42 -10.09
C ASP A 43 32.31 -15.28 -11.52
N SER A 44 31.63 -16.33 -12.03
CA SER A 44 31.00 -16.31 -13.35
C SER A 44 29.87 -15.27 -13.43
N LEU A 45 29.01 -15.22 -12.40
CA LEU A 45 27.96 -14.20 -12.28
C LEU A 45 28.55 -12.78 -12.20
N LEU A 46 29.63 -12.58 -11.44
CA LEU A 46 30.33 -11.30 -11.36
C LEU A 46 30.96 -10.89 -12.69
N GLN A 47 31.51 -11.84 -13.43
CA GLN A 47 32.10 -11.57 -14.75
C GLN A 47 31.05 -11.07 -15.75
N VAL A 48 29.83 -11.63 -15.72
CA VAL A 48 28.70 -11.15 -16.53
C VAL A 48 28.25 -9.76 -16.07
N CYS A 49 28.16 -9.53 -14.75
CA CYS A 49 27.73 -8.27 -14.18
C CYS A 49 28.76 -7.12 -14.28
N ALA A 50 30.06 -7.42 -14.39
CA ALA A 50 31.14 -6.43 -14.46
C ALA A 50 31.02 -5.48 -15.67
N GLY A 51 30.34 -5.91 -16.74
CA GLY A 51 30.04 -5.07 -17.89
C GLY A 51 28.90 -4.06 -17.66
N LEU A 52 28.05 -4.29 -16.66
CA LEU A 52 26.80 -3.56 -16.39
C LEU A 52 26.91 -2.51 -15.27
N ASP A 53 27.98 -2.55 -14.50
CA ASP A 53 28.29 -1.68 -13.34
C ASP A 53 28.55 -0.18 -13.68
N ARG A 54 28.10 0.29 -14.85
CA ARG A 54 28.33 1.66 -15.34
C ARG A 54 27.12 2.60 -15.19
N GLY A 55 26.10 2.18 -14.44
CA GLY A 55 24.85 2.94 -14.25
C GLY A 55 24.04 3.11 -15.55
N ALA A 56 24.38 2.38 -16.61
CA ALA A 56 23.65 2.38 -17.87
C ALA A 56 22.53 1.33 -17.82
N ILE A 57 21.39 1.64 -18.45
CA ILE A 57 20.27 0.70 -18.59
C ILE A 57 20.79 -0.52 -19.37
N ALA A 58 20.77 -1.70 -18.75
CA ALA A 58 21.21 -2.94 -19.39
C ALA A 58 20.28 -3.28 -20.57
N SER A 59 20.84 -3.82 -21.66
CA SER A 59 20.03 -4.24 -22.80
C SER A 59 19.20 -5.49 -22.46
N ALA A 60 18.20 -5.80 -23.30
CA ALA A 60 17.44 -7.04 -23.14
C ALA A 60 18.34 -8.29 -23.25
N GLN A 61 19.40 -8.22 -24.07
CA GLN A 61 20.39 -9.28 -24.21
C GLN A 61 21.24 -9.44 -22.94
N ASP A 62 21.69 -8.33 -22.35
CA ASP A 62 22.42 -8.34 -21.08
C ASP A 62 21.57 -8.91 -19.94
N SER A 63 20.28 -8.56 -19.92
CA SER A 63 19.33 -9.05 -18.92
C SER A 63 19.15 -10.58 -19.02
N ALA A 64 19.07 -11.12 -20.24
CA ALA A 64 18.97 -12.56 -20.46
C ALA A 64 20.25 -13.31 -20.05
N LEU A 65 21.43 -12.73 -20.30
CA LEU A 65 22.71 -13.30 -19.86
C LEU A 65 22.81 -13.34 -18.34
N VAL A 66 22.43 -12.25 -17.66
CA VAL A 66 22.43 -12.20 -16.19
C VAL A 66 21.39 -13.17 -15.62
N ALA A 67 20.20 -13.27 -16.19
CA ALA A 67 19.18 -14.22 -15.74
C ALA A 67 19.69 -15.67 -15.81
N SER A 68 20.32 -16.06 -16.91
CA SER A 68 20.92 -17.39 -17.07
C SER A 68 22.07 -17.63 -16.08
N ALA A 69 22.93 -16.63 -15.84
CA ALA A 69 24.00 -16.73 -14.85
C ALA A 69 23.46 -16.83 -13.40
N VAL A 70 22.35 -16.14 -13.11
CA VAL A 70 21.66 -16.24 -11.81
C VAL A 70 21.05 -17.62 -11.62
N GLU A 71 20.37 -18.19 -12.61
CA GLU A 71 19.82 -19.55 -12.54
C GLU A 71 20.92 -20.60 -12.28
N ALA A 72 22.06 -20.47 -12.95
CA ALA A 72 23.22 -21.33 -12.72
C ALA A 72 23.79 -21.16 -11.29
N PHE A 73 23.83 -19.93 -10.78
CA PHE A 73 24.27 -19.67 -9.41
C PHE A 73 23.29 -20.22 -8.36
N GLU A 74 21.98 -20.10 -8.59
CA GLU A 74 20.94 -20.66 -7.72
C GLU A 74 21.00 -22.19 -7.64
N ALA A 75 21.27 -22.86 -8.75
CA ALA A 75 21.44 -24.32 -8.77
C ALA A 75 22.66 -24.79 -7.95
N MET A 76 23.73 -23.99 -7.90
CA MET A 76 24.99 -24.34 -7.24
C MET A 76 25.08 -23.86 -5.79
N ALA A 77 24.42 -22.76 -5.44
CA ALA A 77 24.54 -22.10 -4.15
C ALA A 77 23.18 -21.68 -3.56
N PRO A 78 22.20 -22.60 -3.43
CA PRO A 78 20.88 -22.27 -2.90
C PRO A 78 21.00 -21.78 -1.45
N CYS A 79 20.21 -20.76 -1.10
CA CYS A 79 20.18 -20.24 0.27
C CYS A 79 19.43 -21.22 1.19
N ALA A 80 20.15 -21.83 2.12
CA ALA A 80 19.58 -22.72 3.15
C ALA A 80 19.49 -22.06 4.54
N LEU A 81 19.78 -20.76 4.63
CA LEU A 81 19.85 -20.02 5.90
C LEU A 81 18.46 -19.56 6.35
N ASP A 82 18.17 -19.68 7.64
CA ASP A 82 16.92 -19.22 8.24
C ASP A 82 17.16 -18.36 9.51
N GLY A 83 16.10 -17.64 9.92
CA GLY A 83 16.07 -16.89 11.17
C GLY A 83 17.29 -16.02 11.42
N ASN A 84 17.97 -16.26 12.55
CA ASN A 84 19.14 -15.48 12.98
C ASN A 84 20.40 -15.80 12.16
N ASP A 85 20.52 -17.00 11.59
CA ASP A 85 21.70 -17.36 10.78
C ASP A 85 21.69 -16.61 9.45
N LEU A 86 20.51 -16.42 8.87
CA LEU A 86 20.30 -15.55 7.73
C LEU A 86 20.68 -14.11 8.04
N LEU A 87 20.22 -13.57 9.19
CA LEU A 87 20.54 -12.20 9.59
C LEU A 87 22.03 -12.01 9.86
N ASN A 88 22.68 -12.96 10.53
CA ASN A 88 24.11 -12.96 10.80
C ASN A 88 24.93 -13.00 9.50
N TYR A 89 24.49 -13.76 8.50
CA TYR A 89 25.11 -13.79 7.18
C TYR A 89 25.02 -12.43 6.47
N LEU A 90 23.91 -11.71 6.65
CA LEU A 90 23.69 -10.44 5.98
C LEU A 90 24.47 -9.28 6.58
N VAL A 91 24.96 -9.42 7.81
CA VAL A 91 25.79 -8.40 8.47
C VAL A 91 26.99 -8.04 7.60
N GLY A 92 27.17 -6.73 7.38
CA GLY A 92 28.25 -6.20 6.56
C GLY A 92 27.76 -5.22 5.50
N GLU A 93 28.64 -4.93 4.56
CA GLU A 93 28.40 -3.99 3.48
C GLU A 93 28.25 -4.73 2.15
N TRP A 94 27.20 -4.41 1.42
CA TRP A 94 26.80 -5.07 0.18
C TRP A 94 26.57 -4.02 -0.90
N ARG A 95 27.26 -4.13 -2.01
CA ARG A 95 27.08 -3.27 -3.17
C ARG A 95 26.14 -3.93 -4.17
N LEU A 96 25.12 -3.21 -4.63
CA LEU A 96 24.29 -3.65 -5.74
C LEU A 96 25.08 -3.57 -7.05
N VAL A 97 25.16 -4.66 -7.79
CA VAL A 97 25.84 -4.71 -9.10
C VAL A 97 24.85 -4.92 -10.24
N TYR A 98 23.69 -5.54 -9.97
CA TYR A 98 22.63 -5.70 -10.95
C TYR A 98 21.25 -5.66 -10.31
N SER A 99 20.28 -5.04 -11.00
CA SER A 99 18.85 -5.12 -10.71
C SER A 99 18.08 -5.22 -12.03
N SER A 100 17.19 -6.20 -12.12
CA SER A 100 16.32 -6.41 -13.29
C SER A 100 15.29 -5.29 -13.50
N SER A 101 14.88 -4.59 -12.43
CA SER A 101 13.99 -3.42 -12.53
C SER A 101 14.67 -2.20 -13.19
N LEU A 102 16.01 -2.17 -13.23
CA LEU A 102 16.79 -1.13 -13.92
C LEU A 102 17.11 -1.50 -15.37
N SER A 103 16.90 -2.76 -15.76
CA SER A 103 17.11 -3.27 -17.12
C SER A 103 15.78 -3.34 -17.85
N GLY A 104 15.25 -2.17 -18.20
CA GLY A 104 13.94 -2.06 -18.80
C GLY A 104 13.37 -0.69 -18.48
N SER A 105 12.82 -0.04 -19.50
CA SER A 105 12.06 1.20 -19.33
C SER A 105 10.84 0.94 -18.43
N THR A 106 11.00 1.09 -17.11
CA THR A 106 9.87 1.19 -16.18
C THR A 106 9.90 2.58 -15.51
N PRO A 107 9.16 3.55 -16.09
CA PRO A 107 9.33 4.99 -15.89
C PRO A 107 8.47 5.51 -14.73
N LEU A 108 8.67 5.01 -13.51
CA LEU A 108 7.89 5.49 -12.35
C LEU A 108 8.70 6.07 -11.19
N SER A 109 9.98 5.73 -11.02
CA SER A 109 10.83 6.34 -9.97
C SER A 109 11.71 7.47 -10.52
N VAL A 110 12.38 7.25 -11.66
CA VAL A 110 13.36 8.20 -12.23
C VAL A 110 12.70 9.47 -12.76
N ASP A 111 11.53 9.37 -13.40
CA ASP A 111 10.82 10.53 -13.97
C ASP A 111 10.17 11.43 -12.92
N GLN A 112 9.85 10.88 -11.75
CA GLN A 112 9.32 11.64 -10.61
C GLN A 112 10.45 12.34 -9.86
N LEU A 113 11.59 11.67 -9.69
CA LEU A 113 12.80 12.25 -9.09
C LEU A 113 13.43 13.30 -10.02
N ARG A 114 13.37 13.08 -11.34
CA ARG A 114 13.68 14.08 -12.37
C ARG A 114 12.79 15.30 -12.23
N ARG A 115 11.47 15.13 -12.07
CA ARG A 115 10.52 16.24 -11.85
C ARG A 115 10.84 17.02 -10.56
N PHE A 116 11.14 16.33 -9.46
CA PHE A 116 11.60 16.97 -8.22
C PHE A 116 12.83 17.85 -8.46
N LEU A 117 13.85 17.35 -9.16
CA LEU A 117 15.07 18.11 -9.44
C LEU A 117 14.83 19.30 -10.38
N VAL A 118 13.93 19.16 -11.34
CA VAL A 118 13.49 20.26 -12.22
C VAL A 118 12.79 21.38 -11.44
N THR A 119 12.08 21.04 -10.36
CA THR A 119 11.31 21.99 -9.56
C THR A 119 12.09 22.63 -8.41
N THR A 120 13.09 21.94 -7.88
CA THR A 120 13.84 22.39 -6.68
C THR A 120 15.19 23.02 -7.04
N VAL A 121 15.77 22.63 -8.18
CA VAL A 121 17.04 23.19 -8.68
C VAL A 121 16.71 23.97 -9.95
N ASP A 122 16.47 25.26 -9.80
CA ASP A 122 16.08 26.20 -10.86
C ASP A 122 17.26 26.44 -11.83
N ALA A 123 17.61 25.40 -12.60
CA ALA A 123 18.82 25.34 -13.40
C ALA A 123 18.56 24.73 -14.78
N PRO A 124 19.36 25.08 -15.81
CA PRO A 124 19.30 24.51 -17.16
C PRO A 124 19.59 22.98 -17.23
N MET A 125 19.65 22.32 -16.07
CA MET A 125 19.88 20.90 -15.86
C MET A 125 18.62 20.03 -16.04
N ALA A 126 17.43 20.61 -16.28
CA ALA A 126 16.18 19.85 -16.52
C ALA A 126 16.22 18.83 -17.70
N ARG A 127 17.22 18.96 -18.59
CA ARG A 127 17.46 18.05 -19.73
C ARG A 127 18.53 16.97 -19.45
N SER A 128 19.09 16.99 -18.25
CA SER A 128 20.06 16.03 -17.72
C SER A 128 19.40 14.67 -17.52
N SER A 129 20.01 13.59 -18.04
CA SER A 129 19.63 12.23 -17.66
C SER A 129 20.13 11.97 -16.23
N LEU A 130 19.22 11.61 -15.33
CA LEU A 130 19.54 11.14 -13.98
C LEU A 130 20.12 9.73 -14.09
N MET A 131 21.31 9.52 -13.53
CA MET A 131 21.97 8.22 -13.43
C MET A 131 21.94 7.79 -11.96
N ILE A 132 21.45 6.57 -11.71
CA ILE A 132 21.68 5.92 -10.42
C ILE A 132 23.16 5.51 -10.42
N GLY A 133 23.89 5.99 -9.42
CA GLY A 133 25.27 5.65 -9.15
C GLY A 133 25.36 4.40 -8.29
N GLU A 134 26.30 4.39 -7.37
CA GLU A 134 26.50 3.26 -6.46
C GLU A 134 25.34 3.15 -5.46
N VAL A 135 24.82 1.93 -5.30
CA VAL A 135 23.85 1.58 -4.27
C VAL A 135 24.53 0.63 -3.29
N VAL A 136 24.68 1.07 -2.05
CA VAL A 136 25.34 0.30 -0.98
C VAL A 136 24.32 0.03 0.12
N GLN A 137 24.20 -1.23 0.50
CA GLN A 137 23.39 -1.70 1.61
C GLN A 137 24.31 -2.09 2.77
N ARG A 138 24.14 -1.42 3.91
CA ARG A 138 24.87 -1.68 5.15
C ARG A 138 23.90 -2.29 6.13
N ILE A 139 24.22 -3.48 6.62
CA ILE A 139 23.36 -4.21 7.56
C ILE A 139 24.10 -4.32 8.89
N ASP A 140 23.52 -3.70 9.91
CA ASP A 140 24.08 -3.64 11.25
C ASP A 140 23.81 -4.94 12.02
N GLY A 141 24.84 -5.49 12.67
CA GLY A 141 24.72 -6.69 13.50
C GLY A 141 23.99 -6.46 14.83
N HIS A 142 23.67 -5.21 15.17
CA HIS A 142 22.91 -4.85 16.36
C HIS A 142 21.55 -4.29 15.94
N GLY A 143 20.48 -5.06 16.19
CA GLY A 143 19.11 -4.66 15.84
C GLY A 143 18.71 -4.89 14.38
N PHE A 144 19.61 -5.43 13.55
CA PHE A 144 19.33 -5.80 12.15
C PHE A 144 18.74 -4.66 11.30
N GLY A 145 19.27 -3.46 11.50
CA GLY A 145 18.98 -2.30 10.67
C GLY A 145 19.67 -2.42 9.31
N LEU A 146 18.91 -2.22 8.24
CA LEU A 146 19.39 -2.12 6.86
C LEU A 146 19.42 -0.64 6.44
N GLU A 147 20.60 -0.10 6.22
CA GLU A 147 20.78 1.23 5.63
C GLU A 147 21.15 1.09 4.15
N GLU A 148 20.32 1.63 3.25
CA GLU A 148 20.58 1.69 1.82
C GLU A 148 21.00 3.12 1.44
N ASP A 149 22.24 3.30 0.98
CA ASP A 149 22.78 4.56 0.46
C ASP A 149 22.79 4.51 -1.06
N ILE A 150 21.97 5.36 -1.68
CA ILE A 150 21.79 5.46 -3.13
C ILE A 150 22.45 6.76 -3.58
N SER A 151 23.55 6.63 -4.31
CA SER A 151 24.20 7.75 -4.96
C SER A 151 23.47 8.09 -6.26
N LEU A 152 23.15 9.36 -6.47
CA LEU A 152 22.48 9.88 -7.66
C LEU A 152 23.37 10.90 -8.34
N ARG A 153 23.58 10.73 -9.66
CA ARG A 153 24.41 11.61 -10.48
C ARG A 153 23.57 12.21 -11.60
N LEU A 154 23.58 13.54 -11.70
CA LEU A 154 22.97 14.26 -12.81
C LEU A 154 24.03 14.43 -13.91
N ARG A 155 23.74 13.97 -15.14
CA ARG A 155 24.60 14.26 -16.29
C ARG A 155 24.48 15.72 -16.69
N THR A 156 25.48 16.53 -16.41
CA THR A 156 25.54 17.89 -16.94
C THR A 156 25.98 17.87 -18.42
N PRO A 157 25.28 18.59 -19.31
CA PRO A 157 25.76 18.77 -20.67
C PRO A 157 27.04 19.60 -20.64
N TRP A 158 28.05 19.20 -21.41
CA TRP A 158 29.28 19.96 -21.59
C TRP A 158 28.97 21.39 -22.07
N PRO A 159 29.64 22.45 -21.57
CA PRO A 159 30.81 22.47 -20.67
C PRO A 159 30.49 22.70 -19.19
N LEU A 160 29.25 22.43 -18.74
CA LEU A 160 28.88 22.65 -17.35
C LEU A 160 29.68 21.72 -16.41
N PRO A 161 30.09 22.19 -15.23
CA PRO A 161 30.79 21.35 -14.24
C PRO A 161 29.91 20.13 -13.88
N PRO A 162 30.52 18.99 -13.48
CA PRO A 162 29.77 17.83 -13.04
C PRO A 162 28.79 18.22 -11.93
N ALA A 163 27.55 17.76 -12.04
CA ALA A 163 26.54 18.05 -11.04
C ALA A 163 26.97 17.58 -9.64
N PRO A 164 26.50 18.25 -8.57
CA PRO A 164 26.66 17.74 -7.22
C PRO A 164 26.08 16.32 -7.11
N GLU A 165 26.86 15.39 -6.56
CA GLU A 165 26.40 14.04 -6.23
C GLU A 165 25.38 14.14 -5.09
N MET A 166 24.19 13.57 -5.29
CA MET A 166 23.14 13.55 -4.28
C MET A 166 23.09 12.15 -3.67
N ARG A 167 22.87 12.04 -2.37
CA ARG A 167 22.74 10.72 -1.71
C ARG A 167 21.41 10.60 -1.00
N ILE A 168 20.70 9.53 -1.29
CA ILE A 168 19.48 9.14 -0.57
C ILE A 168 19.86 8.01 0.36
N LYS A 169 19.62 8.20 1.66
CA LYS A 169 19.79 7.18 2.68
C LYS A 169 18.42 6.66 3.10
N LEU A 170 18.19 5.36 2.98
CA LEU A 170 16.96 4.69 3.43
C LEU A 170 17.29 3.72 4.55
N SER A 171 16.74 3.94 5.74
CA SER A 171 16.94 3.05 6.90
C SER A 171 15.72 2.16 7.07
N HIS A 172 15.94 0.85 7.14
CA HIS A 172 14.92 -0.18 7.27
C HIS A 172 15.21 -1.08 8.48
N GLU A 173 14.17 -1.66 9.05
CA GLU A 173 14.26 -2.72 10.06
C GLU A 173 13.95 -4.06 9.37
N LEU A 174 14.83 -5.05 9.55
CA LEU A 174 14.66 -6.39 8.96
C LEU A 174 14.03 -7.36 9.97
N HIS A 175 13.02 -8.10 9.52
CA HIS A 175 12.42 -9.20 10.28
C HIS A 175 12.42 -10.49 9.45
N PRO A 176 12.94 -11.61 9.98
CA PRO A 176 12.92 -12.89 9.29
C PRO A 176 11.51 -13.49 9.33
N THR A 177 11.06 -14.03 8.20
CA THR A 177 9.73 -14.66 8.06
C THR A 177 9.77 -16.14 7.76
N GLY A 178 10.90 -16.66 7.25
CA GLY A 178 11.10 -18.07 6.93
C GLY A 178 12.51 -18.33 6.39
N ALA A 179 12.77 -19.56 5.91
CA ALA A 179 14.02 -19.90 5.26
C ALA A 179 14.26 -19.01 4.04
N GLY A 180 15.40 -18.32 4.00
CA GLY A 180 15.74 -17.37 2.93
C GLY A 180 14.75 -16.21 2.76
N SER A 181 13.86 -15.93 3.71
CA SER A 181 12.79 -14.92 3.56
C SER A 181 12.80 -13.88 4.67
N LEU A 182 12.76 -12.61 4.27
CA LEU A 182 12.81 -11.42 5.12
C LEU A 182 11.69 -10.44 4.73
N THR A 183 11.18 -9.75 5.73
CA THR A 183 10.35 -8.56 5.56
C THR A 183 11.16 -7.35 6.00
N SER A 184 11.16 -6.25 5.24
CA SER A 184 11.76 -5.00 5.67
C SER A 184 10.70 -3.93 5.94
N ALA A 185 10.88 -3.15 7.00
CA ALA A 185 10.03 -2.02 7.35
C ALA A 185 10.83 -0.73 7.26
N LEU A 186 10.43 0.21 6.40
CA LEU A 186 11.12 1.50 6.29
C LEU A 186 10.93 2.34 7.56
N VAL A 187 12.03 2.75 8.18
CA VAL A 187 12.11 3.50 9.44
C VAL A 187 12.44 4.98 9.19
N ASP A 188 13.45 5.28 8.38
CA ASP A 188 13.93 6.65 8.15
C ASP A 188 14.35 6.87 6.69
N VAL A 189 14.23 8.11 6.23
CA VAL A 189 14.64 8.54 4.89
C VAL A 189 15.41 9.85 5.01
N GLY A 190 16.68 9.83 4.67
CA GLY A 190 17.56 11.00 4.63
C GLY A 190 17.94 11.39 3.21
N LEU A 191 17.95 12.68 2.90
CA LEU A 191 18.51 13.21 1.66
C LEU A 191 19.73 14.08 1.99
N ARG A 192 20.88 13.76 1.41
CA ARG A 192 22.12 14.54 1.52
C ARG A 192 22.40 15.21 0.18
N LEU A 193 22.33 16.54 0.19
CA LEU A 193 22.74 17.39 -0.93
C LEU A 193 24.03 18.12 -0.53
N PRO A 194 25.00 18.31 -1.44
CA PRO A 194 26.17 19.14 -1.18
C PRO A 194 25.73 20.58 -0.85
N GLY A 195 25.96 21.01 0.40
CA GLY A 195 25.59 22.34 0.89
C GLY A 195 24.24 22.44 1.62
N LEU A 196 23.44 21.37 1.69
CA LEU A 196 22.15 21.35 2.39
C LEU A 196 21.93 19.96 3.01
N SER A 197 22.11 19.82 4.33
CA SER A 197 21.66 18.62 5.04
C SER A 197 20.24 18.86 5.55
N VAL A 198 19.27 18.21 4.93
CA VAL A 198 17.92 18.12 5.52
C VAL A 198 18.02 17.14 6.70
N PRO A 199 17.58 17.52 7.91
CA PRO A 199 17.63 16.62 9.07
C PRO A 199 16.79 15.36 8.83
N SER A 200 17.26 14.22 9.35
CA SER A 200 16.53 12.95 9.34
C SER A 200 15.20 13.07 10.08
N LEU A 201 14.18 12.34 9.64
CA LEU A 201 12.83 12.44 10.19
C LEU A 201 12.56 11.23 11.10
N PRO A 202 12.44 11.41 12.41
CA PRO A 202 12.22 10.28 13.32
C PRO A 202 10.83 9.67 13.13
N SER A 203 10.77 8.35 12.94
CA SER A 203 9.53 7.58 13.10
C SER A 203 9.36 7.16 14.56
N THR A 204 8.19 7.39 15.15
CA THR A 204 7.81 6.78 16.43
C THR A 204 7.46 5.29 16.24
N PRO A 205 7.84 4.40 17.17
CA PRO A 205 7.53 2.99 17.07
C PRO A 205 6.01 2.79 17.11
N GLY A 206 5.43 2.21 16.06
CA GLY A 206 3.99 1.95 15.91
C GLY A 206 3.22 2.92 15.00
N GLY A 207 3.86 4.00 14.53
CA GLY A 207 3.31 4.89 13.50
C GLY A 207 3.75 4.44 12.11
N GLY A 208 2.91 3.65 11.42
CA GLY A 208 3.25 3.07 10.11
C GLY A 208 3.76 4.10 9.09
N THR A 209 4.46 3.61 8.07
CA THR A 209 5.12 4.31 6.94
C THR A 209 4.43 5.62 6.49
N ARG A 210 3.09 5.70 6.58
CA ARG A 210 2.28 6.91 6.39
C ARG A 210 2.76 8.14 7.18
N TYR A 211 3.30 7.99 8.39
CA TYR A 211 3.76 9.12 9.22
C TYR A 211 5.07 9.70 8.71
N VAL A 212 6.06 8.86 8.40
CA VAL A 212 7.35 9.27 7.81
C VAL A 212 7.13 9.98 6.47
N LEU A 213 6.21 9.47 5.64
CA LEU A 213 5.88 10.06 4.35
C LEU A 213 5.13 11.39 4.46
N ARG A 214 4.29 11.53 5.49
CA ARG A 214 3.60 12.79 5.78
C ARG A 214 4.57 13.82 6.33
N SER A 215 5.47 13.45 7.25
CA SER A 215 6.50 14.34 7.76
C SER A 215 7.53 14.73 6.70
N PHE A 216 7.84 13.86 5.73
CA PHE A 216 8.67 14.20 4.57
C PHE A 216 7.93 15.16 3.62
N ALA A 217 6.64 14.92 3.37
CA ALA A 217 5.80 15.85 2.62
C ALA A 217 5.63 17.21 3.32
N ASP A 218 5.50 17.23 4.64
CA ASP A 218 5.35 18.42 5.48
C ASP A 218 6.70 19.18 5.60
N ALA A 219 7.84 18.47 5.64
CA ALA A 219 9.18 19.08 5.57
C ALA A 219 9.48 19.68 4.19
N LEU A 220 8.83 19.17 3.15
CA LEU A 220 8.83 19.74 1.80
C LEU A 220 7.81 20.89 1.62
N ASP A 221 6.93 21.15 2.61
CA ASP A 221 5.86 22.16 2.55
C ASP A 221 6.33 23.58 2.96
N SER A 222 7.62 23.88 2.76
CA SER A 222 8.14 25.26 2.73
C SER A 222 7.98 25.84 1.32
N PRO A 223 7.66 27.13 1.15
CA PRO A 223 6.71 27.61 0.15
C PRO A 223 7.34 27.70 -1.25
N SER A 224 7.45 26.57 -1.95
CA SER A 224 7.80 26.54 -3.37
C SER A 224 6.66 25.83 -4.12
N SER A 225 5.84 26.63 -4.80
CA SER A 225 4.64 26.22 -5.55
C SER A 225 4.88 25.20 -6.68
N ALA A 226 6.14 24.84 -6.95
CA ALA A 226 6.55 23.86 -7.95
C ALA A 226 6.30 22.39 -7.53
N LEU A 227 6.13 22.11 -6.22
CA LEU A 227 6.00 20.73 -5.69
C LEU A 227 4.57 20.15 -5.71
N ARG A 228 3.55 20.92 -6.12
CA ARG A 228 2.15 20.46 -6.17
C ARG A 228 1.85 19.43 -7.28
N SER A 229 2.83 19.02 -8.06
CA SER A 229 2.68 18.08 -9.20
C SER A 229 3.29 16.69 -8.95
N LEU A 230 3.67 16.38 -7.70
CA LEU A 230 4.27 15.10 -7.33
C LEU A 230 3.22 13.95 -7.24
N PRO A 231 3.45 12.78 -7.86
CA PRO A 231 2.67 11.56 -7.64
C PRO A 231 3.26 10.78 -6.43
N THR A 232 3.41 11.46 -5.29
CA THR A 232 4.22 10.96 -4.16
C THR A 232 3.58 9.85 -3.35
N THR A 233 2.27 9.65 -3.42
CA THR A 233 1.61 8.60 -2.65
C THR A 233 1.65 7.24 -3.34
N GLU A 234 1.74 7.20 -4.67
CA GLU A 234 1.68 5.96 -5.44
C GLU A 234 3.07 5.34 -5.63
N ALA A 235 4.05 6.11 -6.11
CA ALA A 235 5.43 5.61 -6.29
C ALA A 235 6.08 5.16 -4.98
N VAL A 236 5.73 5.83 -3.88
CA VAL A 236 6.22 5.47 -2.56
C VAL A 236 5.45 4.30 -1.95
N ARG A 237 4.16 4.12 -2.29
CA ARG A 237 3.47 2.85 -2.04
C ARG A 237 4.10 1.71 -2.83
N THR A 238 4.56 1.95 -4.06
CA THR A 238 5.28 0.95 -4.87
C THR A 238 6.62 0.59 -4.23
N LEU A 239 7.40 1.58 -3.76
CA LEU A 239 8.63 1.35 -2.99
C LEU A 239 8.35 0.60 -1.68
N ASN A 240 7.28 0.94 -0.97
CA ASN A 240 6.87 0.25 0.26
C ASN A 240 6.37 -1.19 -0.02
N SER A 241 5.73 -1.45 -1.16
CA SER A 241 5.38 -2.81 -1.58
C SER A 241 6.60 -3.63 -2.02
N GLN A 242 7.63 -2.98 -2.56
CA GLN A 242 8.93 -3.60 -2.86
C GLN A 242 9.72 -3.94 -1.58
N ALA A 243 9.50 -3.20 -0.50
CA ALA A 243 10.18 -3.40 0.79
C ALA A 243 9.65 -4.60 1.61
N GLN A 244 8.42 -5.08 1.35
CA GLN A 244 7.76 -5.98 2.30
C GLN A 244 8.16 -7.45 2.21
N ALA A 245 8.70 -7.93 1.09
CA ALA A 245 9.14 -9.33 0.99
C ALA A 245 10.41 -9.42 0.13
N LEU A 246 11.52 -9.67 0.79
CA LEU A 246 12.83 -9.95 0.20
C LEU A 246 13.13 -11.43 0.44
N SER A 247 13.31 -12.20 -0.64
CA SER A 247 13.78 -13.58 -0.54
C SER A 247 15.20 -13.68 -1.08
N ILE A 248 16.12 -14.15 -0.25
CA ILE A 248 17.47 -14.51 -0.67
C ILE A 248 17.41 -15.94 -1.18
N ILE A 249 17.64 -16.11 -2.48
CA ILE A 249 17.47 -17.39 -3.16
C ILE A 249 18.80 -18.12 -3.29
N ALA A 250 19.89 -17.36 -3.44
CA ALA A 250 21.23 -17.91 -3.51
C ALA A 250 22.24 -17.03 -2.78
N SER A 251 23.21 -17.68 -2.15
CA SER A 251 24.18 -17.01 -1.28
C SER A 251 25.53 -17.72 -1.28
N SER A 252 26.60 -16.95 -1.47
CA SER A 252 27.99 -17.35 -1.25
C SER A 252 28.68 -16.39 -0.28
N ASP A 253 29.96 -16.57 0.01
CA ASP A 253 30.70 -15.68 0.91
C ASP A 253 30.87 -14.26 0.35
N SER A 254 30.77 -14.08 -0.97
CA SER A 254 31.02 -12.82 -1.69
C SER A 254 29.80 -12.28 -2.42
N VAL A 255 28.83 -13.11 -2.79
CA VAL A 255 27.69 -12.73 -3.62
C VAL A 255 26.39 -13.25 -3.01
N ARG A 256 25.34 -12.44 -3.06
CA ARG A 256 23.97 -12.89 -2.80
C ARG A 256 23.02 -12.43 -3.89
N VAL A 257 21.99 -13.24 -4.12
CA VAL A 257 20.91 -12.96 -5.06
C VAL A 257 19.59 -12.91 -4.31
N ASP A 258 18.92 -11.78 -4.47
CA ASP A 258 17.64 -11.49 -3.84
C ASP A 258 16.55 -11.46 -4.94
N ARG A 259 15.38 -12.05 -4.68
CA ARG A 259 14.15 -11.78 -5.44
C ARG A 259 13.13 -11.07 -4.58
N SER A 260 12.55 -10.00 -5.13
CA SER A 260 11.41 -9.34 -4.51
C SER A 260 10.13 -10.14 -4.72
N GLY A 261 9.11 -9.89 -3.90
CA GLY A 261 7.76 -10.43 -4.11
C GLY A 261 7.10 -10.04 -5.44
N LEU A 262 7.68 -9.11 -6.20
CA LEU A 262 7.24 -8.72 -7.55
C LEU A 262 8.06 -9.38 -8.67
N GLY A 263 8.97 -10.30 -8.33
CA GLY A 263 9.83 -11.02 -9.29
C GLY A 263 11.07 -10.24 -9.73
N GLU A 264 11.42 -9.14 -9.06
CA GLU A 264 12.68 -8.42 -9.35
C GLU A 264 13.86 -9.19 -8.78
N THR A 265 14.79 -9.60 -9.64
CA THR A 265 16.10 -10.14 -9.25
C THR A 265 17.12 -9.03 -9.03
N ARG A 266 17.82 -9.07 -7.89
CA ARG A 266 18.93 -8.18 -7.51
C ARG A 266 20.17 -9.01 -7.16
N VAL A 267 21.34 -8.55 -7.60
CA VAL A 267 22.63 -9.19 -7.31
C VAL A 267 23.48 -8.23 -6.49
N PHE A 268 23.88 -8.68 -5.30
CA PHE A 268 24.72 -7.93 -4.37
C PHE A 268 26.07 -8.59 -4.18
N VAL A 269 27.09 -7.76 -4.01
CA VAL A 269 28.48 -8.18 -3.77
C VAL A 269 28.94 -7.63 -2.44
N ARG A 270 29.52 -8.48 -1.61
CA ARG A 270 30.03 -8.08 -0.31
C ARG A 270 31.26 -7.19 -0.49
N VAL A 271 31.21 -5.99 0.05
CA VAL A 271 32.33 -5.04 0.06
C VAL A 271 33.28 -5.47 1.16
N THR A 272 34.39 -6.10 0.79
CA THR A 272 35.50 -6.35 1.73
C THR A 272 36.43 -5.14 1.76
N PRO A 273 36.95 -4.72 2.91
CA PRO A 273 37.76 -3.50 3.06
C PRO A 273 39.13 -3.53 2.33
N SER A 274 39.44 -4.58 1.56
CA SER A 274 40.70 -4.72 0.80
C SER A 274 40.54 -4.71 -0.73
N SER A 275 39.31 -4.63 -1.26
CA SER A 275 39.07 -4.74 -2.72
C SER A 275 38.99 -3.36 -3.40
N THR A 276 40.12 -2.67 -3.46
CA THR A 276 40.29 -1.46 -4.29
C THR A 276 41.46 -1.59 -5.27
N SER A 277 41.73 -2.77 -5.82
CA SER A 277 42.54 -2.89 -7.05
C SER A 277 42.48 -4.31 -7.62
N TRP A 278 41.68 -4.51 -8.67
CA TRP A 278 41.76 -5.70 -9.50
C TRP A 278 41.80 -5.30 -10.98
N VAL A 279 42.85 -4.56 -11.34
CA VAL A 279 43.32 -4.40 -12.72
C VAL A 279 44.85 -4.30 -12.64
N ALA A 280 45.53 -5.15 -13.40
CA ALA A 280 46.98 -5.27 -13.58
C ALA A 280 47.75 -6.06 -12.51
N ASP A 281 47.97 -7.36 -12.77
CA ASP A 281 49.31 -7.97 -12.81
C ASP A 281 49.22 -9.50 -12.88
N SER A 282 49.28 -10.05 -14.10
CA SER A 282 49.60 -11.47 -14.33
C SER A 282 50.08 -11.66 -15.77
N ALA A 283 51.24 -11.09 -16.09
CA ALA A 283 51.94 -11.36 -17.35
C ALA A 283 53.44 -11.00 -17.24
N ALA A 284 54.24 -11.79 -16.50
CA ALA A 284 55.69 -11.89 -16.72
C ALA A 284 56.36 -12.92 -15.79
N SER A 285 56.53 -14.17 -16.23
CA SER A 285 57.72 -14.96 -15.87
C SER A 285 57.86 -16.22 -16.74
N SER A 286 58.61 -16.12 -17.84
CA SER A 286 59.18 -17.29 -18.51
C SER A 286 60.59 -16.95 -19.00
N GLY A 287 61.55 -17.05 -18.08
CA GLY A 287 62.98 -16.94 -18.38
C GLY A 287 63.53 -18.25 -18.93
N GLN A 288 64.00 -18.22 -20.18
CA GLN A 288 64.73 -19.29 -20.84
C GLN A 288 66.11 -19.48 -20.18
N GLY A 289 66.35 -20.65 -19.60
CA GLY A 289 67.65 -21.12 -19.12
C GLY A 289 68.23 -22.20 -20.04
N LYS A 290 69.49 -21.98 -20.46
CA LYS A 290 70.26 -22.74 -21.46
C LYS A 290 70.79 -24.06 -20.88
N ALA A 291 70.54 -25.20 -21.54
CA ALA A 291 70.97 -26.53 -21.12
C ALA A 291 72.47 -26.80 -21.39
N PRO A 292 73.21 -27.47 -20.48
CA PRO A 292 74.61 -27.87 -20.69
C PRO A 292 74.71 -29.22 -21.44
N GLN A 293 75.71 -29.34 -22.32
CA GLN A 293 75.97 -30.54 -23.12
C GLN A 293 76.60 -31.67 -22.27
N LEU A 294 75.99 -32.85 -22.34
CA LEU A 294 76.38 -34.07 -21.63
C LEU A 294 77.44 -34.87 -22.42
N SER A 295 78.39 -35.49 -21.71
CA SER A 295 79.51 -36.27 -22.27
C SER A 295 79.08 -37.67 -22.75
N ALA A 296 79.89 -38.29 -23.62
CA ALA A 296 79.61 -39.61 -24.23
C ALA A 296 79.50 -40.80 -23.24
N SER A 297 79.91 -40.61 -21.98
CA SER A 297 79.66 -41.57 -20.88
C SER A 297 78.27 -41.36 -20.26
N ALA A 298 77.80 -40.12 -20.18
CA ALA A 298 76.45 -39.80 -19.74
C ALA A 298 75.39 -40.25 -20.76
N LEU A 299 75.70 -40.22 -22.07
CA LEU A 299 74.80 -40.74 -23.11
C LEU A 299 74.60 -42.26 -23.04
N ARG A 300 75.58 -43.03 -22.55
CA ARG A 300 75.44 -44.48 -22.34
C ARG A 300 74.64 -44.82 -21.09
N GLU A 301 74.84 -44.07 -20.01
CA GLU A 301 74.04 -44.23 -18.80
C GLU A 301 72.60 -43.74 -19.01
N VAL A 302 72.39 -42.67 -19.79
CA VAL A 302 71.07 -42.23 -20.23
C VAL A 302 70.40 -43.28 -21.12
N ALA A 303 71.13 -44.01 -21.97
CA ALA A 303 70.56 -45.09 -22.76
C ALA A 303 70.12 -46.30 -21.90
N ARG A 304 70.93 -46.67 -20.88
CA ARG A 304 70.59 -47.73 -19.93
C ARG A 304 69.39 -47.35 -19.05
N VAL A 305 69.43 -46.15 -18.48
CA VAL A 305 68.30 -45.58 -17.71
C VAL A 305 67.07 -45.46 -18.60
N ARG A 306 67.22 -45.10 -19.88
CA ARG A 306 66.11 -45.04 -20.83
C ARG A 306 65.48 -46.41 -21.05
N GLU A 307 66.26 -47.46 -21.24
CA GLU A 307 65.73 -48.84 -21.38
C GLU A 307 65.03 -49.32 -20.09
N GLU A 308 65.61 -49.05 -18.92
CA GLU A 308 64.99 -49.36 -17.62
C GLU A 308 63.72 -48.54 -17.37
N THR A 309 63.69 -47.26 -17.78
CA THR A 309 62.49 -46.41 -17.70
C THR A 309 61.45 -46.73 -18.76
N GLU A 310 61.84 -47.21 -19.95
CA GLU A 310 60.90 -47.64 -20.99
C GLU A 310 60.24 -48.96 -20.60
N ALA A 311 60.97 -49.87 -19.94
CA ALA A 311 60.40 -51.08 -19.34
C ALA A 311 59.48 -50.78 -18.14
N ALA A 312 59.89 -49.85 -17.25
CA ALA A 312 59.03 -49.40 -16.15
C ALA A 312 57.78 -48.66 -16.65
N ALA A 313 57.94 -47.81 -17.66
CA ALA A 313 56.83 -47.10 -18.32
C ALA A 313 55.90 -48.08 -19.05
N ALA A 314 56.39 -49.18 -19.61
CA ALA A 314 55.54 -50.20 -20.22
C ALA A 314 54.63 -50.90 -19.19
N VAL A 315 55.13 -51.12 -17.97
CA VAL A 315 54.32 -51.65 -16.85
C VAL A 315 53.30 -50.62 -16.38
N GLU A 316 53.70 -49.36 -16.18
CA GLU A 316 52.77 -48.27 -15.81
C GLU A 316 51.71 -48.04 -16.90
N VAL A 317 52.07 -48.11 -18.18
CA VAL A 317 51.11 -47.98 -19.29
C VAL A 317 50.13 -49.15 -19.32
N ALA A 318 50.55 -50.36 -18.96
CA ALA A 318 49.64 -51.50 -18.84
C ALA A 318 48.67 -51.34 -17.65
N GLU A 319 49.15 -50.87 -16.50
CA GLU A 319 48.30 -50.54 -15.34
C GLU A 319 47.33 -49.40 -15.64
N LEU A 320 47.80 -48.33 -16.29
CA LEU A 320 46.95 -47.21 -16.73
C LEU A 320 45.89 -47.66 -17.73
N LYS A 321 46.21 -48.60 -18.62
CA LYS A 321 45.23 -49.17 -19.55
C LYS A 321 44.16 -49.98 -18.82
N SER A 322 44.54 -50.77 -17.81
CA SER A 322 43.58 -51.46 -16.95
C SER A 322 42.71 -50.49 -16.14
N MET A 323 43.27 -49.38 -15.66
CA MET A 323 42.50 -48.35 -14.98
C MET A 323 41.53 -47.65 -15.92
N LEU A 324 41.94 -47.38 -17.17
CA LEU A 324 41.08 -46.76 -18.18
C LEU A 324 39.87 -47.64 -18.53
N GLU A 325 40.06 -48.96 -18.61
CA GLU A 325 38.96 -49.91 -18.81
C GLU A 325 37.98 -49.94 -17.63
N LEU A 326 38.48 -49.82 -16.39
CA LEU A 326 37.63 -49.68 -15.20
C LEU A 326 36.87 -48.35 -15.17
N VAL A 327 37.51 -47.25 -15.59
CA VAL A 327 36.85 -45.94 -15.70
C VAL A 327 35.76 -45.99 -16.76
N ALA A 328 36.02 -46.57 -17.93
CA ALA A 328 35.00 -46.72 -18.98
C ALA A 328 33.79 -47.57 -18.52
N ALA A 329 34.03 -48.63 -17.74
CA ALA A 329 32.96 -49.43 -17.15
C ALA A 329 32.16 -48.64 -16.09
N ALA A 330 32.83 -47.81 -15.28
CA ALA A 330 32.17 -46.95 -14.31
C ALA A 330 31.33 -45.85 -15.00
N GLU A 331 31.84 -45.23 -16.06
CA GLU A 331 31.10 -44.23 -16.85
C GLU A 331 29.84 -44.82 -17.48
N ALA A 332 29.90 -46.06 -17.98
CA ALA A 332 28.73 -46.77 -18.49
C ALA A 332 27.67 -47.02 -17.40
N SER A 333 28.10 -47.42 -16.20
CA SER A 333 27.20 -47.60 -15.05
C SER A 333 26.56 -46.29 -14.60
N VAL A 334 27.32 -45.19 -14.58
CA VAL A 334 26.80 -43.86 -14.23
C VAL A 334 25.82 -43.35 -15.28
N ALA A 335 26.05 -43.64 -16.57
CA ALA A 335 25.12 -43.29 -17.63
C ALA A 335 23.77 -44.03 -17.49
N GLU A 336 23.79 -45.30 -17.09
CA GLU A 336 22.58 -46.10 -16.84
C GLU A 336 21.81 -45.56 -15.60
N GLU A 337 22.50 -45.26 -14.51
CA GLU A 337 21.87 -44.63 -13.34
C GLU A 337 21.29 -43.24 -13.66
N LYS A 338 22.00 -42.43 -14.45
CA LYS A 338 21.51 -41.12 -14.89
C LYS A 338 20.22 -41.25 -15.71
N ALA A 339 20.17 -42.19 -16.65
CA ALA A 339 18.97 -42.44 -17.45
C ALA A 339 17.79 -42.90 -16.59
N ALA A 340 18.04 -43.73 -15.56
CA ALA A 340 17.01 -44.16 -14.63
C ALA A 340 16.47 -43.00 -13.77
N VAL A 341 17.34 -42.09 -13.32
CA VAL A 341 16.94 -40.89 -12.57
C VAL A 341 16.12 -39.94 -13.43
N GLU A 342 16.52 -39.73 -14.69
CA GLU A 342 15.79 -38.86 -15.63
C GLU A 342 14.39 -39.41 -15.92
N ALA A 343 14.25 -40.72 -16.15
CA ALA A 343 12.94 -41.36 -16.30
C ALA A 343 12.06 -41.25 -15.05
N ALA A 344 12.65 -41.38 -13.85
CA ALA A 344 11.93 -41.22 -12.58
C ALA A 344 11.47 -39.77 -12.36
N LEU A 345 12.27 -38.79 -12.81
CA LEU A 345 11.91 -37.36 -12.75
C LEU A 345 10.73 -37.05 -13.67
N GLU A 346 10.75 -37.55 -14.92
CA GLU A 346 9.63 -37.39 -15.85
C GLU A 346 8.33 -38.00 -15.31
N GLU A 347 8.41 -39.18 -14.68
CA GLU A 347 7.23 -39.80 -14.05
C GLU A 347 6.72 -38.98 -12.85
N ALA A 348 7.62 -38.43 -12.04
CA ALA A 348 7.26 -37.57 -10.92
C ALA A 348 6.60 -36.25 -11.39
N GLU A 349 7.09 -35.64 -12.47
CA GLU A 349 6.47 -34.45 -13.08
C GLU A 349 5.09 -34.76 -13.66
N ARG A 350 4.93 -35.93 -14.30
CA ARG A 350 3.62 -36.40 -14.78
C ARG A 350 2.62 -36.58 -13.63
N LEU A 351 3.04 -37.20 -12.53
CA LEU A 351 2.17 -37.39 -11.36
C LEU A 351 1.86 -36.06 -10.66
N SER A 352 2.84 -35.14 -10.59
CA SER A 352 2.66 -33.81 -10.02
C SER A 352 1.65 -32.98 -10.83
N SER A 353 1.76 -32.98 -12.15
CA SER A 353 0.82 -32.28 -13.04
C SER A 353 -0.59 -32.88 -12.99
N GLU A 354 -0.72 -34.21 -12.91
CA GLU A 354 -2.02 -34.88 -12.72
C GLU A 354 -2.65 -34.52 -11.37
N ALA A 355 -1.86 -34.44 -10.31
CA ALA A 355 -2.32 -34.03 -8.99
C ALA A 355 -2.75 -32.55 -8.96
N ALA A 356 -1.99 -31.67 -9.63
CA ALA A 356 -2.32 -30.25 -9.77
C ALA A 356 -3.64 -30.06 -10.52
N ALA A 357 -3.82 -30.72 -11.68
CA ALA A 357 -5.07 -30.66 -12.45
C ALA A 357 -6.28 -31.16 -11.63
N LYS A 358 -6.10 -32.21 -10.83
CA LYS A 358 -7.15 -32.71 -9.94
C LYS A 358 -7.46 -31.75 -8.79
N ALA A 359 -6.47 -31.03 -8.29
CA ALA A 359 -6.67 -30.00 -7.25
C ALA A 359 -7.41 -28.79 -7.82
N GLU A 360 -7.06 -28.33 -9.03
CA GLU A 360 -7.75 -27.25 -9.73
C GLU A 360 -9.21 -27.60 -10.02
N ALA A 361 -9.49 -28.82 -10.48
CA ALA A 361 -10.86 -29.28 -10.71
C ALA A 361 -11.71 -29.26 -9.44
N LYS A 362 -11.15 -29.71 -8.30
CA LYS A 362 -11.83 -29.65 -6.99
C LYS A 362 -12.04 -28.22 -6.51
N LEU A 363 -11.09 -27.32 -6.77
CA LEU A 363 -11.23 -25.91 -6.42
C LEU A 363 -12.36 -25.27 -7.24
N ALA A 364 -12.46 -25.57 -8.54
CA ALA A 364 -13.54 -25.09 -9.38
C ALA A 364 -14.92 -25.57 -8.89
N GLU A 365 -15.06 -26.85 -8.53
CA GLU A 365 -16.29 -27.41 -7.95
C GLU A 365 -16.65 -26.74 -6.61
N ALA A 366 -15.65 -26.46 -5.76
CA ALA A 366 -15.86 -25.77 -4.49
C ALA A 366 -16.31 -24.31 -4.69
N ILE A 367 -15.77 -23.63 -5.70
CA ILE A 367 -16.18 -22.26 -6.06
C ILE A 367 -17.64 -22.26 -6.54
N GLU A 368 -18.02 -23.19 -7.42
CA GLU A 368 -19.40 -23.29 -7.92
C GLU A 368 -20.41 -23.56 -6.78
N LEU A 369 -20.06 -24.45 -5.85
CA LEU A 369 -20.89 -24.73 -4.68
C LEU A 369 -21.01 -23.53 -3.74
N ALA A 370 -19.91 -22.79 -3.54
CA ALA A 370 -19.93 -21.56 -2.73
C ALA A 370 -20.77 -20.45 -3.38
N GLU A 371 -20.70 -20.29 -4.70
CA GLU A 371 -21.53 -19.33 -5.44
C GLU A 371 -23.02 -19.70 -5.37
N ALA A 372 -23.36 -20.98 -5.49
CA ALA A 372 -24.74 -21.46 -5.33
C ALA A 372 -25.28 -21.21 -3.92
N GLN A 373 -24.47 -21.44 -2.88
CA GLN A 373 -24.84 -21.12 -1.49
C GLN A 373 -25.04 -19.62 -1.27
N ALA A 374 -24.14 -18.79 -1.80
CA ALA A 374 -24.25 -17.33 -1.71
C ALA A 374 -25.50 -16.80 -2.44
N ALA A 375 -25.84 -17.37 -3.60
CA ALA A 375 -27.07 -17.05 -4.32
C ALA A 375 -28.32 -17.42 -3.51
N GLY A 376 -28.32 -18.59 -2.85
CA GLY A 376 -29.38 -19.02 -1.95
C GLY A 376 -29.58 -18.06 -0.77
N GLN A 377 -28.50 -17.66 -0.11
CA GLN A 377 -28.57 -16.70 1.01
C GLN A 377 -29.09 -15.32 0.57
N ARG A 378 -28.68 -14.83 -0.60
CA ARG A 378 -29.19 -13.58 -1.17
C ARG A 378 -30.69 -13.66 -1.46
N ALA A 379 -31.18 -14.80 -1.96
CA ALA A 379 -32.60 -14.99 -2.21
C ALA A 379 -33.44 -14.97 -0.92
N VAL A 380 -32.95 -15.60 0.16
CA VAL A 380 -33.60 -15.57 1.48
C VAL A 380 -33.64 -14.14 2.03
N ALA A 381 -32.51 -13.42 2.00
CA ALA A 381 -32.46 -12.04 2.47
C ALA A 381 -33.37 -11.09 1.67
N ALA A 382 -33.52 -11.32 0.35
CA ALA A 382 -34.42 -10.56 -0.49
C ALA A 382 -35.90 -10.83 -0.15
N ALA A 383 -36.26 -12.07 0.19
CA ALA A 383 -37.61 -12.43 0.63
C ALA A 383 -37.94 -11.78 2.00
N GLU A 384 -37.03 -11.85 2.97
CA GLU A 384 -37.21 -11.21 4.27
C GLU A 384 -37.36 -9.69 4.16
N LEU A 385 -36.60 -9.05 3.25
CA LEU A 385 -36.74 -7.62 2.99
C LEU A 385 -38.10 -7.28 2.36
N ALA A 386 -38.58 -8.12 1.44
CA ALA A 386 -39.90 -7.94 0.83
C ALA A 386 -41.03 -8.06 1.86
N ASP A 387 -40.96 -9.04 2.76
CA ASP A 387 -41.92 -9.20 3.85
C ASP A 387 -41.87 -8.02 4.84
N ALA A 388 -40.68 -7.54 5.17
CA ALA A 388 -40.51 -6.35 6.02
C ALA A 388 -41.06 -5.08 5.37
N MET A 389 -40.88 -4.91 4.05
CA MET A 389 -41.48 -3.81 3.30
C MET A 389 -43.01 -3.88 3.29
N ALA A 390 -43.59 -5.07 3.07
CA ALA A 390 -45.04 -5.25 3.12
C ALA A 390 -45.62 -4.91 4.51
N ALA A 391 -44.95 -5.35 5.58
CA ALA A 391 -45.34 -4.99 6.96
C ALA A 391 -45.22 -3.46 7.21
N ALA A 392 -44.17 -2.82 6.69
CA ALA A 392 -44.00 -1.38 6.80
C ALA A 392 -45.12 -0.60 6.06
N GLU A 393 -45.51 -1.05 4.87
CA GLU A 393 -46.63 -0.47 4.12
C GLU A 393 -47.96 -0.59 4.87
N GLU A 394 -48.22 -1.75 5.50
CA GLU A 394 -49.41 -1.95 6.33
C GLU A 394 -49.44 -1.00 7.53
N THR A 395 -48.32 -0.86 8.25
CA THR A 395 -48.23 0.09 9.38
C THR A 395 -48.42 1.55 8.95
N LEU A 396 -47.90 1.93 7.78
CA LEU A 396 -48.09 3.25 7.20
C LEU A 396 -49.55 3.49 6.83
N ALA A 397 -50.23 2.50 6.25
CA ALA A 397 -51.65 2.58 5.94
C ALA A 397 -52.49 2.74 7.21
N ALA A 398 -52.19 1.99 8.26
CA ALA A 398 -52.85 2.11 9.57
C ALA A 398 -52.62 3.50 10.19
N ALA A 399 -51.39 4.02 10.14
CA ALA A 399 -51.07 5.36 10.66
C ALA A 399 -51.81 6.48 9.89
N LYS A 400 -51.92 6.36 8.57
CA LYS A 400 -52.70 7.30 7.74
C LYS A 400 -54.19 7.25 8.10
N ALA A 401 -54.76 6.05 8.26
CA ALA A 401 -56.14 5.90 8.68
C ALA A 401 -56.40 6.51 10.07
N ALA A 402 -55.49 6.30 11.03
CA ALA A 402 -55.57 6.90 12.35
C ALA A 402 -55.51 8.44 12.31
N SER A 403 -54.63 9.01 11.48
CA SER A 403 -54.52 10.47 11.30
C SER A 403 -55.79 11.07 10.70
N VAL A 404 -56.42 10.41 9.73
CA VAL A 404 -57.70 10.84 9.15
C VAL A 404 -58.81 10.80 10.20
N ALA A 405 -58.91 9.72 10.98
CA ALA A 405 -59.91 9.59 12.04
C ALA A 405 -59.75 10.68 13.12
N GLU A 406 -58.50 11.03 13.47
CA GLU A 406 -58.24 12.10 14.44
C GLU A 406 -58.60 13.48 13.87
N ARG A 407 -58.30 13.73 12.60
CA ARG A 407 -58.72 14.96 11.93
C ARG A 407 -60.25 15.10 11.92
N GLU A 408 -60.98 14.02 11.64
CA GLU A 408 -62.44 14.03 11.68
C GLU A 408 -62.96 14.34 13.09
N ARG A 409 -62.39 13.73 14.14
CA ARG A 409 -62.73 14.05 15.53
C ARG A 409 -62.50 15.53 15.85
N LEU A 410 -61.35 16.08 15.50
CA LEU A 410 -61.05 17.50 15.73
C LEU A 410 -62.02 18.41 14.99
N MET A 411 -62.41 18.07 13.76
CA MET A 411 -63.43 18.82 13.01
C MET A 411 -64.79 18.79 13.71
N THR A 412 -65.21 17.66 14.29
CA THR A 412 -66.46 17.59 15.06
C THR A 412 -66.41 18.43 16.33
N VAL A 413 -65.29 18.41 17.06
CA VAL A 413 -65.08 19.23 18.26
C VAL A 413 -65.11 20.71 17.91
N HIS A 414 -64.38 21.12 16.86
CA HIS A 414 -64.40 22.51 16.40
C HIS A 414 -65.80 22.96 15.94
N ALA A 415 -66.55 22.11 15.26
CA ALA A 415 -67.93 22.42 14.88
C ALA A 415 -68.85 22.60 16.11
N GLN A 416 -68.67 21.80 17.16
CA GLN A 416 -69.41 21.96 18.42
C GLN A 416 -69.04 23.26 19.14
N GLU A 417 -67.76 23.59 19.23
CA GLU A 417 -67.31 24.85 19.85
C GLU A 417 -67.80 26.07 19.07
N LEU A 418 -67.77 26.02 17.73
CA LEU A 418 -68.30 27.09 16.88
C LEU A 418 -69.79 27.32 17.14
N ARG A 419 -70.59 26.24 17.24
CA ARG A 419 -72.02 26.34 17.61
C ARG A 419 -72.22 26.95 19.00
N LYS A 420 -71.38 26.63 19.99
CA LYS A 420 -71.46 27.24 21.33
C LYS A 420 -71.16 28.75 21.28
N VAL A 421 -70.16 29.15 20.50
CA VAL A 421 -69.81 30.55 20.30
C VAL A 421 -70.96 31.29 19.60
N GLU A 422 -71.52 30.72 18.54
CA GLU A 422 -72.68 31.29 17.83
C GLU A 422 -73.90 31.43 18.75
N ALA A 423 -74.21 30.43 19.56
CA ALA A 423 -75.31 30.49 20.54
C ALA A 423 -75.08 31.59 21.59
N THR A 424 -73.84 31.74 22.07
CA THR A 424 -73.47 32.80 23.03
C THR A 424 -73.58 34.19 22.38
N ALA A 425 -73.15 34.32 21.13
CA ALA A 425 -73.26 35.57 20.38
C ALA A 425 -74.74 35.95 20.16
N ALA A 426 -75.58 34.99 19.75
CA ALA A 426 -77.02 35.19 19.59
C ALA A 426 -77.71 35.58 20.91
N GLY A 427 -77.28 35.00 22.04
CA GLY A 427 -77.76 35.40 23.36
C GLY A 427 -77.42 36.85 23.70
N ARG A 428 -76.19 37.29 23.41
CA ARG A 428 -75.75 38.68 23.62
C ARG A 428 -76.49 39.67 22.73
N THR A 429 -76.75 39.32 21.46
CA THR A 429 -77.52 40.19 20.55
C THR A 429 -78.96 40.31 21.01
N ALA A 430 -79.62 39.22 21.41
CA ALA A 430 -80.99 39.26 21.95
C ALA A 430 -81.07 40.08 23.25
N GLU A 431 -80.07 39.97 24.14
CA GLU A 431 -80.00 40.81 25.34
C GLU A 431 -79.81 42.30 24.98
N ALA A 432 -78.95 42.61 24.01
CA ALA A 432 -78.74 43.97 23.55
C ALA A 432 -80.01 44.57 22.91
N GLU A 433 -80.73 43.80 22.10
CA GLU A 433 -82.03 44.20 21.54
C GLU A 433 -83.06 44.48 22.63
N LYS A 434 -83.15 43.62 23.66
CA LYS A 434 -84.04 43.86 24.80
C LYS A 434 -83.68 45.13 25.57
N ARG A 435 -82.39 45.39 25.80
CA ARG A 435 -81.91 46.63 26.45
C ARG A 435 -82.24 47.86 25.60
N LEU A 436 -82.08 47.77 24.28
CA LEU A 436 -82.44 48.85 23.35
C LEU A 436 -83.95 49.13 23.37
N ALA A 437 -84.78 48.08 23.33
CA ALA A 437 -86.23 48.22 23.40
C ALA A 437 -86.69 48.87 24.72
N LEU A 438 -86.09 48.47 25.85
CA LEU A 438 -86.34 49.10 27.15
C LEU A 438 -85.94 50.57 27.16
N ALA A 439 -84.77 50.90 26.59
CA ALA A 439 -84.28 52.27 26.51
C ALA A 439 -85.19 53.15 25.63
N LEU A 440 -85.69 52.61 24.51
CA LEU A 440 -86.65 53.31 23.65
C LEU A 440 -87.98 53.54 24.37
N ALA A 441 -88.53 52.53 25.05
CA ALA A 441 -89.77 52.69 25.83
C ALA A 441 -89.63 53.75 26.92
N LYS A 442 -88.47 53.77 27.62
CA LYS A 442 -88.16 54.80 28.62
C LYS A 442 -88.06 56.19 28.00
N ALA A 443 -87.40 56.31 26.83
CA ALA A 443 -87.30 57.58 26.11
C ALA A 443 -88.67 58.08 25.62
N GLU A 444 -89.56 57.18 25.19
CA GLU A 444 -90.94 57.52 24.81
C GLU A 444 -91.77 57.99 26.01
N GLU A 445 -91.62 57.35 27.18
CA GLU A 445 -92.23 57.79 28.43
C GLU A 445 -91.74 59.19 28.85
N GLU A 446 -90.43 59.42 28.82
CA GLU A 446 -89.83 60.73 29.10
C GLU A 446 -90.33 61.79 28.11
N ALA A 447 -90.44 61.46 26.82
CA ALA A 447 -90.99 62.35 25.80
C ALA A 447 -92.50 62.63 26.01
N ALA A 448 -93.29 61.63 26.44
CA ALA A 448 -94.70 61.82 26.77
C ALA A 448 -94.87 62.73 27.99
N ASN A 449 -94.07 62.52 29.04
CA ASN A 449 -94.04 63.38 30.23
C ASN A 449 -93.64 64.82 29.88
N ALA A 450 -92.64 65.00 29.01
CA ALA A 450 -92.24 66.32 28.50
C ALA A 450 -93.36 67.01 27.71
N ARG A 451 -94.13 66.27 26.90
CA ARG A 451 -95.30 66.81 26.18
C ARG A 451 -96.41 67.25 27.14
N VAL A 452 -96.69 66.49 28.19
CA VAL A 452 -97.66 66.85 29.23
C VAL A 452 -97.20 68.11 29.98
N ALA A 453 -95.92 68.18 30.35
CA ALA A 453 -95.34 69.35 31.00
C ALA A 453 -95.45 70.60 30.12
N HIS A 454 -95.09 70.51 28.85
CA HIS A 454 -95.21 71.61 27.89
C HIS A 454 -96.67 72.02 27.65
N ALA A 455 -97.62 71.06 27.62
CA ALA A 455 -99.04 71.38 27.51
C ALA A 455 -99.56 72.11 28.75
N ALA A 456 -99.11 71.73 29.95
CA ALA A 456 -99.43 72.42 31.20
C ALA A 456 -98.86 73.85 31.22
N GLU A 457 -97.60 74.03 30.80
CA GLU A 457 -96.98 75.35 30.66
C GLU A 457 -97.75 76.22 29.66
N LYS A 458 -98.15 75.67 28.51
CA LYS A 458 -98.96 76.38 27.52
C LYS A 458 -100.33 76.80 28.08
N GLN A 459 -101.00 75.95 28.86
CA GLN A 459 -102.25 76.30 29.53
C GLN A 459 -102.07 77.43 30.55
N GLU A 460 -100.97 77.41 31.30
CA GLU A 460 -100.66 78.46 32.26
C GLU A 460 -100.39 79.80 31.57
N LEU A 461 -99.60 79.80 30.48
CA LEU A 461 -99.41 80.98 29.64
C LEU A 461 -100.74 81.50 29.05
N ALA A 462 -101.64 80.61 28.63
CA ALA A 462 -102.96 81.00 28.15
C ALA A 462 -103.82 81.63 29.26
N ARG A 463 -103.78 81.12 30.49
CA ARG A 463 -104.45 81.74 31.65
C ARG A 463 -103.89 83.12 31.97
N GLN A 464 -102.57 83.26 31.94
CA GLN A 464 -101.90 84.55 32.15
C GLN A 464 -102.28 85.56 31.07
N ALA A 465 -102.34 85.14 29.80
CA ALA A 465 -102.80 85.97 28.70
C ALA A 465 -104.26 86.41 28.88
N ALA A 466 -105.18 85.49 29.21
CA ALA A 466 -106.58 85.83 29.48
C ALA A 466 -106.74 86.79 30.66
N ALA A 467 -105.98 86.60 31.74
CA ALA A 467 -105.96 87.53 32.88
C ALA A 467 -105.40 88.91 32.50
N ALA A 468 -104.41 88.97 31.59
CA ALA A 468 -103.88 90.21 31.07
C ALA A 468 -104.90 90.92 30.16
N GLU A 469 -105.63 90.20 29.31
CA GLU A 469 -106.72 90.74 28.50
C GLU A 469 -107.87 91.28 29.37
N GLU A 470 -108.27 90.57 30.43
CA GLU A 470 -109.28 91.05 31.38
C GLU A 470 -108.81 92.35 32.08
N LYS A 471 -107.55 92.41 32.49
CA LYS A 471 -106.95 93.64 33.06
C LYS A 471 -106.93 94.77 32.03
N ALA A 472 -106.56 94.50 30.78
CA ALA A 472 -106.55 95.48 29.71
C ALA A 472 -107.98 95.98 29.39
N ALA A 473 -108.97 95.09 29.38
CA ALA A 473 -110.38 95.45 29.21
C ALA A 473 -110.89 96.33 30.36
N LYS A 474 -110.56 95.99 31.61
CA LYS A 474 -110.87 96.84 32.79
C LYS A 474 -110.18 98.20 32.71
N ALA A 475 -108.90 98.23 32.33
CA ALA A 475 -108.16 99.48 32.15
C ALA A 475 -108.75 100.35 31.03
N LYS A 476 -109.16 99.73 29.91
CA LYS A 476 -109.84 100.43 28.81
C LYS A 476 -111.21 100.97 29.25
N ALA A 477 -111.99 100.19 30.00
CA ALA A 477 -113.26 100.65 30.56
C ALA A 477 -113.06 101.82 31.53
N ALA A 478 -112.04 101.76 32.39
CA ALA A 478 -111.67 102.86 33.28
C ALA A 478 -111.21 104.11 32.50
N ALA A 479 -110.46 103.94 31.42
CA ALA A 479 -110.04 105.04 30.56
C ALA A 479 -111.23 105.68 29.81
N ILE A 480 -112.18 104.88 29.32
CA ILE A 480 -113.41 105.39 28.71
C ILE A 480 -114.23 106.18 29.72
N ALA A 481 -114.36 105.69 30.97
CA ALA A 481 -115.01 106.44 32.04
C ALA A 481 -114.31 107.77 32.32
N ALA A 482 -112.98 107.78 32.42
CA ALA A 482 -112.20 109.00 32.64
C ALA A 482 -112.30 110.02 31.50
N ILE A 483 -112.50 109.58 30.24
CA ILE A 483 -112.76 110.48 29.10
C ILE A 483 -114.18 111.07 29.18
N GLY A 484 -115.17 110.33 29.71
CA GLY A 484 -116.52 110.85 29.90
C GLY A 484 -116.64 111.92 31.00
N ASP A 485 -115.71 111.92 31.95
CA ASP A 485 -115.63 112.90 33.04
C ASP A 485 -114.89 114.21 32.64
N LEU A 486 -114.20 114.22 31.50
CA LEU A 486 -113.50 115.37 30.89
C LEU A 486 -114.43 116.12 29.91
#